data_AF-A0A954PES5-F1
#
_entry.id   AF-A0A954PES5-F1
#
_cell.length_a   1.000
_cell.length_b   1.000
_cell.length_c   1.000
_cell.angle_alpha   90.00
_cell.angle_beta   90.00
_cell.angle_gamma   90.00
#
_symmetry.space_group_name_H-M   'P 1'
#
loop_
_entity.id
_entity.type
_entity.pdbx_description
1 polymer ?
#
loop_
_entity_poly.entity_id
_entity_poly.type
_entity_poly.pdbx_seq_one_letter_code
_entity_poly.pdbx_strand_id
1 'polypeptide(L)'
;DTIKLTEATQRREMLANTFLRPFAQVDGMAQLYQSWSEQGCAFHYVSSSPWQLYDPLAELCAECNFPAGSMHLKYFRVRDEMFKRFRPIRRNSKVGIIAGIVKRLPERQFVLVGDSGEKDPEIYRFLAKRFPNQIRAILIRNLEVRPLDKRRLAKLQALPQRMILRVFSNTDEVQDVICKIREAR
;
A
#
# COMPACT_ATOMS: atom_id res chain seq x y z
N ASP A 1 16.07 25.47 24.58
CA ASP A 1 16.00 24.02 24.29
C ASP A 1 14.76 23.29 24.81
N THR A 2 13.56 23.89 24.85
CA THR A 2 12.38 23.25 25.49
C THR A 2 11.12 23.23 24.61
N ILE A 3 11.27 23.32 23.28
CA ILE A 3 10.15 23.15 22.32
C ILE A 3 10.33 21.91 21.43
N LYS A 4 11.53 21.31 21.39
CA LYS A 4 11.84 20.20 20.49
C LYS A 4 11.37 18.81 20.97
N LEU A 5 11.33 18.57 22.28
CA LEU A 5 10.96 17.25 22.82
C LEU A 5 9.46 16.97 22.73
N THR A 6 8.61 18.00 22.82
CA THR A 6 7.15 17.85 22.79
C THR A 6 6.57 17.72 21.37
N GLU A 7 7.19 18.38 20.37
CA GLU A 7 6.74 18.27 18.98
C GLU A 7 7.06 16.91 18.34
N ALA A 8 8.22 16.32 18.67
CA ALA A 8 8.65 15.06 18.05
C ALA A 8 7.71 13.90 18.42
N THR A 9 7.35 13.77 19.70
CA THR A 9 6.45 12.71 20.18
C THR A 9 5.03 12.87 19.61
N GLN A 10 4.49 14.10 19.60
CA GLN A 10 3.16 14.36 19.04
C GLN A 10 3.12 14.20 17.52
N ARG A 11 4.20 14.56 16.81
CA ARG A 11 4.32 14.31 15.36
C ARG A 11 4.45 12.83 15.08
N ARG A 12 5.28 12.09 15.81
CA ARG A 12 5.37 10.62 15.68
C ARG A 12 4.03 9.97 15.92
N GLU A 13 3.30 10.37 16.96
CA GLU A 13 1.98 9.84 17.24
C GLU A 13 0.96 10.24 16.17
N MET A 14 0.97 11.48 15.68
CA MET A 14 0.14 11.89 14.55
C MET A 14 0.45 11.05 13.29
N LEU A 15 1.72 10.77 13.02
CA LEU A 15 2.14 9.96 11.88
C LEU A 15 1.76 8.50 12.05
N ALA A 16 1.93 7.95 13.25
CA ALA A 16 1.42 6.64 13.59
C ALA A 16 -0.10 6.61 13.36
N ASN A 17 -0.87 7.57 13.88
CA ASN A 17 -2.32 7.65 13.72
C ASN A 17 -2.76 7.71 12.25
N THR A 18 -1.98 8.40 11.42
CA THR A 18 -2.34 8.65 10.03
C THR A 18 -1.89 7.53 9.10
N PHE A 19 -0.75 6.90 9.37
CA PHE A 19 -0.08 6.02 8.41
C PHE A 19 0.06 4.59 8.88
N LEU A 20 0.35 4.33 10.15
CA LEU A 20 0.51 2.95 10.63
C LEU A 20 -0.68 2.44 11.40
N ARG A 21 -1.39 3.25 12.19
CA ARG A 21 -2.63 2.84 12.87
C ARG A 21 -3.68 2.34 11.87
N PRO A 22 -3.85 2.89 10.65
CA PRO A 22 -4.71 2.26 9.65
C PRO A 22 -4.26 0.87 9.21
N PHE A 23 -3.00 0.48 9.41
CA PHE A 23 -2.50 -0.89 9.20
C PHE A 23 -2.47 -1.71 10.51
N ALA A 24 -2.22 -1.08 11.66
CA ALA A 24 -2.18 -1.70 12.99
C ALA A 24 -3.57 -1.88 13.62
N GLN A 25 -4.60 -1.20 13.11
CA GLN A 25 -6.00 -1.48 13.44
C GLN A 25 -6.42 -2.91 13.03
N VAL A 26 -5.55 -3.65 12.35
CA VAL A 26 -5.63 -5.10 12.21
C VAL A 26 -4.35 -5.60 12.86
N ASP A 27 -4.52 -6.10 14.08
CA ASP A 27 -3.44 -6.73 14.81
C ASP A 27 -2.83 -7.84 13.94
N GLY A 28 -1.51 -7.95 13.92
CA GLY A 28 -0.84 -8.99 13.15
C GLY A 28 -0.27 -8.57 11.79
N MET A 29 -0.52 -7.35 11.28
CA MET A 29 -0.03 -6.96 9.95
C MET A 29 1.50 -6.96 9.84
N ALA A 30 2.22 -6.52 10.87
CA ALA A 30 3.68 -6.59 10.89
C ALA A 30 4.16 -8.04 10.84
N GLN A 31 3.57 -8.91 11.67
CA GLN A 31 3.86 -10.34 11.73
C GLN A 31 3.56 -11.04 10.40
N LEU A 32 2.42 -10.73 9.79
CA LEU A 32 2.03 -11.22 8.47
C LEU A 32 3.08 -10.83 7.41
N TYR A 33 3.46 -9.55 7.36
CA TYR A 33 4.45 -9.09 6.40
C TYR A 33 5.84 -9.67 6.67
N GLN A 34 6.22 -9.86 7.93
CA GLN A 34 7.46 -10.55 8.27
C GLN A 34 7.44 -12.00 7.79
N SER A 35 6.34 -12.74 7.99
CA SER A 35 6.20 -14.11 7.48
C SER A 35 6.32 -14.17 5.95
N TRP A 36 5.83 -13.16 5.23
CA TRP A 36 5.99 -13.08 3.78
C TRP A 36 7.42 -12.71 3.39
N SER A 37 8.09 -11.86 4.18
CA SER A 37 9.52 -11.53 4.02
C SER A 37 10.39 -12.77 4.18
N GLU A 38 10.15 -13.59 5.21
CA GLU A 38 10.81 -14.88 5.44
C GLU A 38 10.57 -15.87 4.30
N GLN A 39 9.39 -15.81 3.68
CA GLN A 39 9.12 -16.58 2.47
C GLN A 39 9.90 -16.04 1.25
N GLY A 40 10.55 -14.87 1.32
CA GLY A 40 11.36 -14.28 0.25
C GLY A 40 10.66 -13.16 -0.54
N CYS A 41 9.58 -12.57 0.00
CA CYS A 41 8.97 -11.37 -0.57
C CYS A 41 9.80 -10.13 -0.26
N ALA A 42 9.94 -9.24 -1.25
CA ALA A 42 10.52 -7.92 -1.06
C ALA A 42 9.41 -6.86 -0.96
N PHE A 43 9.64 -5.83 -0.13
CA PHE A 43 8.61 -4.84 0.19
C PHE A 43 8.87 -3.48 -0.48
N HIS A 44 7.78 -2.90 -0.99
CA HIS A 44 7.74 -1.55 -1.51
C HIS A 44 6.57 -0.80 -0.86
N TYR A 45 6.87 0.08 0.09
CA TYR A 45 5.87 0.93 0.75
C TYR A 45 5.59 2.14 -0.12
N VAL A 46 4.34 2.30 -0.57
CA VAL A 46 3.95 3.42 -1.42
C VAL A 46 2.84 4.21 -0.73
N SER A 47 3.12 5.46 -0.40
CA SER A 47 2.18 6.33 0.29
C SER A 47 1.95 7.65 -0.44
N SER A 48 0.74 8.20 -0.28
CA SER A 48 0.39 9.54 -0.74
C SER A 48 0.93 10.66 0.16
N SER A 49 1.58 10.31 1.28
CA SER A 49 2.17 11.27 2.23
C SER A 49 3.27 12.13 1.62
N PRO A 50 3.47 13.36 2.10
CA PRO A 50 4.64 14.17 1.76
C PRO A 50 5.97 13.47 2.10
N TRP A 51 6.97 13.62 1.24
CA TRP A 51 8.31 13.05 1.43
C TRP A 51 9.03 13.50 2.70
N GLN A 52 8.65 14.66 3.25
CA GLN A 52 9.17 15.18 4.51
C GLN A 52 8.88 14.26 5.71
N LEU A 53 7.99 13.28 5.52
CA LEU A 53 7.64 12.29 6.53
C LEU A 53 8.46 11.00 6.40
N TYR A 54 9.49 10.98 5.55
CA TYR A 54 10.32 9.80 5.34
C TYR A 54 10.93 9.28 6.64
N ASP A 55 11.75 10.10 7.31
CA ASP A 55 12.47 9.68 8.52
C ASP A 55 11.52 9.13 9.61
N PRO A 56 10.47 9.86 10.02
CA PRO A 56 9.59 9.34 11.07
C PRO A 56 8.77 8.13 10.63
N LEU A 57 8.45 7.96 9.35
CA LEU A 57 7.78 6.74 8.87
C LEU A 57 8.74 5.55 8.84
N ALA A 58 9.99 5.76 8.44
CA ALA A 58 11.01 4.72 8.42
C ALA A 58 11.34 4.23 9.83
N GLU A 59 11.52 5.17 10.78
CA GLU A 59 11.69 4.85 12.21
C GLU A 59 10.52 4.03 12.75
N LEU A 60 9.30 4.47 12.49
CA LEU A 60 8.11 3.80 12.99
C LEU A 60 7.92 2.40 12.37
N CYS A 61 8.23 2.22 11.08
CA CYS A 61 8.26 0.89 10.46
C CYS A 61 9.25 -0.05 11.17
N ALA A 62 10.44 0.46 11.51
CA ALA A 62 11.45 -0.31 12.23
C ALA A 62 10.99 -0.65 13.66
N GLU A 63 10.46 0.33 14.40
CA GLU A 63 9.93 0.14 15.76
C GLU A 63 8.78 -0.88 15.80
N CYS A 64 7.91 -0.86 14.79
CA CYS A 64 6.79 -1.81 14.67
C CYS A 64 7.17 -3.15 14.00
N ASN A 65 8.46 -3.41 13.76
CA ASN A 65 8.97 -4.63 13.13
C ASN A 65 8.34 -4.94 11.75
N PHE A 66 8.08 -3.90 10.94
CA PHE A 66 7.78 -4.12 9.53
C PHE A 66 9.05 -4.53 8.78
N PRO A 67 8.95 -5.41 7.76
CA PRO A 67 10.12 -5.83 7.00
C PRO A 67 10.76 -4.64 6.27
N ALA A 68 12.08 -4.71 6.11
CA ALA A 68 12.80 -3.68 5.36
C ALA A 68 12.31 -3.62 3.90
N GLY A 69 12.19 -2.40 3.37
CA GLY A 69 11.68 -2.19 2.03
C GLY A 69 11.92 -0.76 1.55
N SER A 70 11.77 -0.54 0.25
CA SER A 70 11.86 0.82 -0.28
C SER A 70 10.62 1.62 0.10
N MET A 71 10.76 2.90 0.45
CA MET A 71 9.64 3.78 0.76
C MET A 71 9.49 4.86 -0.32
N HIS A 72 8.30 4.97 -0.88
CA HIS A 72 7.95 5.89 -1.96
C HIS A 72 6.87 6.85 -1.47
N LEU A 73 7.29 8.09 -1.23
CA LEU A 73 6.42 9.16 -0.75
C LEU A 73 6.18 10.20 -1.86
N LYS A 74 5.09 10.94 -1.73
CA LYS A 74 4.71 11.96 -2.70
C LYS A 74 5.57 13.22 -2.51
N TYR A 75 6.08 13.76 -3.61
CA TYR A 75 6.63 15.10 -3.61
C TYR A 75 5.50 16.13 -3.52
N PHE A 76 5.34 16.76 -2.35
CA PHE A 76 4.31 17.76 -2.09
C PHE A 76 4.90 19.17 -2.29
N ARG A 77 4.44 19.90 -3.32
CA ARG A 77 4.61 21.36 -3.43
C ARG A 77 3.22 22.02 -3.46
N VAL A 78 2.99 22.96 -2.55
CA VAL A 78 1.73 23.71 -2.37
C VAL A 78 1.24 24.37 -3.67
N ARG A 79 2.14 24.70 -4.59
CA ARG A 79 1.85 25.32 -5.90
C ARG A 79 1.30 24.37 -6.98
N ASP A 80 1.33 23.05 -6.79
CA ASP A 80 0.95 22.06 -7.82
C ASP A 80 -0.56 21.76 -7.90
N GLU A 81 -1.36 22.30 -6.96
CA GLU A 81 -2.82 22.24 -6.94
C GLU A 81 -3.45 23.06 -8.08
N MET A 82 -2.83 24.19 -8.46
CA MET A 82 -3.40 25.14 -9.44
C MET A 82 -3.36 24.61 -10.89
N PHE A 83 -2.52 23.60 -11.17
CA PHE A 83 -2.35 22.99 -12.51
C PHE A 83 -3.03 21.62 -12.67
N LYS A 84 -4.08 21.34 -11.88
CA LYS A 84 -4.74 20.02 -11.83
C LYS A 84 -5.58 19.63 -13.06
N ARG A 85 -5.88 20.54 -13.99
CA ARG A 85 -6.85 20.28 -15.08
C ARG A 85 -6.31 19.55 -16.33
N PHE A 86 -5.00 19.44 -16.56
CA PHE A 86 -4.50 19.05 -17.91
C PHE A 86 -3.28 18.13 -17.94
N ARG A 87 -3.27 16.96 -17.28
CA ARG A 87 -2.18 16.00 -17.55
C ARG A 87 -2.54 14.52 -17.38
N PRO A 88 -2.25 13.67 -18.39
CA PRO A 88 -2.48 12.23 -18.31
C PRO A 88 -1.43 11.63 -17.38
N ILE A 89 -1.89 10.93 -16.33
CA ILE A 89 -1.10 10.10 -15.40
C ILE A 89 0.15 10.84 -14.88
N ARG A 90 -0.02 11.64 -13.81
CA ARG A 90 1.12 12.27 -13.12
C ARG A 90 2.13 11.19 -12.70
N ARG A 91 3.38 11.25 -13.16
CA ARG A 91 4.49 10.37 -12.73
C ARG A 91 4.60 10.29 -11.21
N ASN A 92 4.23 11.36 -10.51
CA ASN A 92 4.23 11.48 -9.04
C ASN A 92 2.93 11.03 -8.37
N SER A 93 2.01 10.39 -9.10
CA SER A 93 0.82 9.75 -8.51
C SER A 93 1.16 8.34 -8.03
N LYS A 94 0.41 7.82 -7.04
CA LYS A 94 0.52 6.43 -6.56
C LYS A 94 0.47 5.42 -7.72
N VAL A 95 -0.38 5.67 -8.74
CA VAL A 95 -0.40 4.91 -10.01
C VAL A 95 0.94 4.96 -10.74
N GLY A 96 1.51 6.16 -10.92
CA GLY A 96 2.77 6.34 -11.64
C GLY A 96 3.96 5.69 -10.94
N ILE A 97 4.00 5.77 -9.61
CA ILE A 97 5.03 5.15 -8.77
C ILE A 97 4.95 3.62 -8.89
N ILE A 98 3.78 3.03 -8.59
CA ILE A 98 3.62 1.56 -8.64
C ILE A 98 3.89 1.05 -10.06
N ALA A 99 3.36 1.71 -11.09
CA ALA A 99 3.64 1.35 -12.48
C ALA A 99 5.14 1.45 -12.82
N GLY A 100 5.86 2.42 -12.25
CA GLY A 100 7.30 2.56 -12.39
C GLY A 100 8.08 1.40 -11.75
N ILE A 101 7.66 0.96 -10.57
CA ILE A 101 8.25 -0.22 -9.88
C ILE A 101 8.03 -1.48 -10.73
N VAL A 102 6.78 -1.74 -11.13
CA VAL A 102 6.42 -2.93 -11.91
C VAL A 102 7.20 -3.01 -13.22
N LYS A 103 7.39 -1.87 -13.91
CA LYS A 103 8.17 -1.82 -15.17
C LYS A 103 9.67 -2.04 -14.99
N ARG A 104 10.25 -1.60 -13.86
CA ARG A 104 11.69 -1.76 -13.59
C ARG A 104 12.06 -3.18 -13.18
N LEU A 105 11.07 -3.98 -12.77
CA LEU A 105 11.24 -5.35 -12.31
C LEU A 105 10.39 -6.30 -13.18
N PRO A 106 10.71 -6.45 -14.48
CA PRO A 106 9.85 -7.15 -15.44
C PRO A 106 9.65 -8.64 -15.12
N GLU A 107 10.64 -9.28 -14.48
CA GLU A 107 10.61 -10.70 -14.12
C GLU A 107 9.91 -10.96 -12.77
N ARG A 108 9.54 -9.90 -12.04
CA ARG A 108 8.90 -10.03 -10.72
C ARG A 108 7.38 -10.01 -10.84
N GLN A 109 6.76 -10.79 -9.96
CA GLN A 109 5.32 -10.77 -9.72
C GLN A 109 5.02 -9.92 -8.48
N PHE A 110 3.84 -9.30 -8.47
CA PHE A 110 3.45 -8.33 -7.47
C PHE A 110 2.12 -8.70 -6.81
N VAL A 111 2.08 -8.48 -5.50
CA VAL A 111 0.87 -8.47 -4.68
C VAL A 111 0.65 -7.02 -4.25
N LEU A 112 -0.54 -6.49 -4.54
CA LEU A 112 -0.90 -5.13 -4.15
C LEU A 112 -1.75 -5.17 -2.88
N VAL A 113 -1.26 -4.57 -1.80
CA VAL A 113 -1.98 -4.50 -0.52
C VAL A 113 -2.31 -3.05 -0.21
N GLY A 114 -3.54 -2.77 0.19
CA GLY A 114 -4.01 -1.42 0.49
C GLY A 114 -5.36 -1.48 1.19
N ASP A 115 -5.97 -0.32 1.44
CA ASP A 115 -7.19 -0.22 2.24
C ASP A 115 -8.39 0.30 1.44
N SER A 116 -9.60 0.04 1.95
CA SER A 116 -10.85 0.51 1.37
C SER A 116 -11.11 2.00 1.60
N GLY A 117 -10.40 2.64 2.54
CA GLY A 117 -10.55 4.05 2.88
C GLY A 117 -9.98 4.99 1.82
N GLU A 118 -8.90 4.58 1.15
CA GLU A 118 -8.29 5.33 0.06
C GLU A 118 -8.82 4.93 -1.33
N LYS A 119 -8.14 5.39 -2.39
CA LYS A 119 -8.42 5.04 -3.80
C LYS A 119 -7.69 3.77 -4.25
N ASP A 120 -7.20 2.97 -3.32
CA ASP A 120 -6.39 1.77 -3.60
C ASP A 120 -7.14 0.75 -4.44
N PRO A 121 -8.41 0.39 -4.15
CA PRO A 121 -9.24 -0.42 -5.03
C PRO A 121 -9.23 0.03 -6.50
N GLU A 122 -9.41 1.32 -6.77
CA GLU A 122 -9.42 1.88 -8.13
C GLU A 122 -8.05 1.83 -8.78
N ILE A 123 -7.01 2.21 -8.03
CA ILE A 123 -5.62 2.23 -8.49
C ILE A 123 -5.15 0.81 -8.83
N TYR A 124 -5.39 -0.14 -7.94
CA TYR A 124 -4.96 -1.52 -8.09
C TYR A 124 -5.73 -2.21 -9.22
N ARG A 125 -7.03 -1.95 -9.35
CA ARG A 125 -7.81 -2.43 -10.52
C ARG A 125 -7.23 -1.91 -11.84
N PHE A 126 -6.91 -0.62 -11.92
CA PHE A 126 -6.32 -0.03 -13.12
C PHE A 126 -4.97 -0.67 -13.46
N LEU A 127 -4.11 -0.83 -12.45
CA LEU A 127 -2.79 -1.43 -12.61
C LEU A 127 -2.88 -2.91 -12.99
N ALA A 128 -3.76 -3.69 -12.36
CA ALA A 128 -4.01 -5.09 -12.68
C ALA A 128 -4.42 -5.30 -14.13
N LYS A 129 -5.28 -4.43 -14.67
CA LYS A 129 -5.63 -4.45 -16.11
C LYS A 129 -4.43 -4.13 -17.01
N ARG A 130 -3.54 -3.24 -16.54
CA ARG A 130 -2.37 -2.80 -17.31
C ARG A 130 -1.20 -3.79 -17.28
N PHE A 131 -1.03 -4.50 -16.17
CA PHE A 131 0.07 -5.46 -15.95
C PHE A 131 -0.46 -6.83 -15.51
N PRO A 132 -1.33 -7.47 -16.32
CA PRO A 132 -2.10 -8.62 -15.86
C PRO A 132 -1.26 -9.91 -15.70
N ASN A 133 -0.02 -9.92 -16.19
CA ASN A 133 0.92 -11.04 -16.04
C ASN A 133 1.82 -10.89 -14.81
N GLN A 134 2.03 -9.65 -14.33
CA GLN A 134 2.89 -9.35 -13.20
C GLN A 134 2.10 -9.18 -11.90
N ILE A 135 0.94 -8.53 -11.93
CA ILE A 135 0.09 -8.40 -10.73
C ILE A 135 -0.71 -9.68 -10.55
N ARG A 136 -0.39 -10.43 -9.49
CA ARG A 136 -1.00 -11.76 -9.20
C ARG A 136 -2.06 -11.72 -8.12
N ALA A 137 -1.99 -10.74 -7.23
CA ALA A 137 -3.02 -10.57 -6.21
C ALA A 137 -3.28 -9.10 -5.87
N ILE A 138 -4.52 -8.83 -5.49
CA ILE A 138 -4.98 -7.59 -4.87
C ILE A 138 -5.62 -7.94 -3.53
N LEU A 139 -5.07 -7.38 -2.46
CA LEU A 139 -5.57 -7.54 -1.10
C LEU A 139 -6.05 -6.17 -0.61
N ILE A 140 -7.36 -6.02 -0.43
CA ILE A 140 -7.96 -4.79 0.09
C ILE A 140 -8.40 -5.03 1.52
N ARG A 141 -7.77 -4.32 2.44
CA ARG A 141 -8.22 -4.26 3.83
C ARG A 141 -9.53 -3.48 3.91
N ASN A 142 -10.56 -4.10 4.47
CA ASN A 142 -11.87 -3.47 4.64
C ASN A 142 -11.90 -2.71 5.97
N LEU A 143 -11.94 -1.38 5.92
CA LEU A 143 -12.04 -0.53 7.10
C LEU A 143 -13.50 -0.35 7.51
N GLU A 144 -13.82 -0.53 8.79
CA GLU A 144 -15.18 -0.32 9.31
C GLU A 144 -15.69 1.11 9.09
N VAL A 145 -14.80 2.10 9.28
CA VAL A 145 -15.12 3.52 9.12
C VAL A 145 -15.41 3.88 7.67
N ARG A 146 -14.80 3.15 6.72
CA ARG A 146 -14.97 3.39 5.29
C ARG A 146 -14.92 2.07 4.52
N PRO A 147 -16.00 1.28 4.60
CA PRO A 147 -16.01 -0.04 4.01
C PRO A 147 -16.01 0.04 2.50
N LEU A 148 -15.52 -1.02 1.87
CA LEU A 148 -15.56 -1.15 0.43
C LEU A 148 -17.01 -1.29 -0.04
N ASP A 149 -17.54 -0.26 -0.68
CA ASP A 149 -18.91 -0.29 -1.18
C ASP A 149 -19.11 -1.36 -2.28
N LYS A 150 -20.37 -1.78 -2.46
CA LYS A 150 -20.75 -2.82 -3.43
C LYS A 150 -20.33 -2.48 -4.87
N ARG A 151 -20.34 -1.20 -5.26
CA ARG A 151 -19.98 -0.78 -6.63
C ARG A 151 -18.47 -0.91 -6.86
N ARG A 152 -17.66 -0.54 -5.87
CA ARG A 152 -16.19 -0.68 -5.91
C ARG A 152 -15.78 -2.15 -5.88
N LEU A 153 -16.42 -2.95 -5.04
CA LEU A 153 -16.19 -4.39 -5.00
C LEU A 153 -16.54 -5.08 -6.32
N ALA A 154 -17.72 -4.80 -6.90
CA ALA A 154 -18.12 -5.36 -8.19
C ALA A 154 -17.13 -5.01 -9.31
N LYS A 155 -16.58 -3.79 -9.28
CA LYS A 155 -15.53 -3.37 -10.22
C LYS A 155 -14.24 -4.19 -10.07
N LEU A 156 -13.84 -4.51 -8.85
CA LEU A 156 -12.67 -5.36 -8.57
C LEU A 156 -12.94 -6.81 -8.98
N GLN A 157 -14.11 -7.36 -8.67
CA GLN A 157 -14.51 -8.72 -9.04
C GLN A 157 -14.59 -8.94 -10.55
N ALA A 158 -14.80 -7.88 -11.33
CA ALA A 158 -14.73 -7.92 -12.80
C ALA A 158 -13.31 -8.03 -13.37
N LEU A 159 -12.28 -8.21 -12.53
CA LEU A 159 -10.92 -8.55 -12.97
C LEU A 159 -10.83 -10.03 -13.38
N PRO A 160 -9.83 -10.41 -14.20
CA PRO A 160 -9.67 -11.81 -14.63
C PRO A 160 -9.53 -12.77 -13.44
N GLN A 161 -10.21 -13.93 -13.50
CA GLN A 161 -10.27 -14.91 -12.40
C GLN A 161 -8.91 -15.51 -12.00
N ARG A 162 -7.89 -15.42 -12.87
CA ARG A 162 -6.51 -15.84 -12.56
C ARG A 162 -5.83 -14.99 -11.48
N MET A 163 -6.41 -13.86 -11.11
CA MET A 163 -5.89 -12.97 -10.08
C MET A 163 -6.58 -13.24 -8.75
N ILE A 164 -5.79 -13.40 -7.69
CA ILE A 164 -6.34 -13.55 -6.35
C ILE A 164 -6.81 -12.17 -5.87
N LEU A 165 -8.11 -12.03 -5.65
CA LEU A 165 -8.70 -10.86 -5.02
C LEU A 165 -9.21 -11.25 -3.64
N ARG A 166 -8.72 -10.59 -2.59
CA ARG A 166 -9.27 -10.75 -1.25
C ARG A 166 -9.59 -9.40 -0.64
N VAL A 167 -10.77 -9.33 -0.05
CA VAL A 167 -11.18 -8.23 0.83
C VAL A 167 -11.18 -8.82 2.22
N PHE A 168 -10.37 -8.27 3.12
CA PHE A 168 -10.11 -8.89 4.42
C PHE A 168 -10.24 -7.89 5.56
N SER A 169 -10.63 -8.39 6.73
CA SER A 169 -10.62 -7.63 7.98
C SER A 169 -9.57 -8.16 8.95
N ASN A 170 -9.15 -9.43 8.84
CA ASN A 170 -8.14 -10.05 9.70
C ASN A 170 -6.97 -10.61 8.88
N THR A 171 -5.79 -10.71 9.48
CA THR A 171 -4.58 -11.19 8.79
C THR A 171 -4.65 -12.64 8.35
N ASP A 172 -5.38 -13.49 9.10
CA ASP A 172 -5.51 -14.91 8.81
C ASP A 172 -6.21 -15.16 7.46
N GLU A 173 -7.10 -14.25 7.06
CA GLU A 173 -7.80 -14.29 5.78
C GLU A 173 -6.87 -14.08 4.57
N VAL A 174 -5.62 -13.67 4.78
CA VAL A 174 -4.64 -13.40 3.72
C VAL A 174 -3.30 -14.10 3.90
N GLN A 175 -3.11 -14.86 4.99
CA GLN A 175 -1.82 -15.46 5.33
C GLN A 175 -1.28 -16.41 4.23
N ASP A 176 -2.15 -17.22 3.64
CA ASP A 176 -1.83 -18.23 2.62
C ASP A 176 -1.65 -17.67 1.19
N VAL A 177 -1.83 -16.37 0.98
CA VAL A 177 -1.81 -15.77 -0.38
C VAL A 177 -0.48 -16.03 -1.09
N ILE A 178 0.64 -15.90 -0.39
CA ILE A 178 1.96 -16.09 -1.01
C ILE A 178 2.18 -17.55 -1.43
N CYS A 179 1.78 -18.51 -0.60
CA CYS A 179 1.82 -19.94 -0.95
C CYS A 179 0.98 -20.22 -2.19
N LYS A 180 -0.27 -19.75 -2.23
CA LYS A 180 -1.16 -19.95 -3.39
C LYS A 180 -0.62 -19.38 -4.69
N ILE A 181 0.04 -18.22 -4.65
CA ILE A 181 0.66 -17.63 -5.85
C ILE A 181 1.80 -18.49 -6.37
N ARG A 182 2.55 -19.16 -5.48
CA ARG A 182 3.67 -20.03 -5.85
C ARG A 182 3.21 -21.36 -6.41
N GLU A 183 2.16 -21.94 -5.84
CA GLU A 183 1.56 -23.19 -6.31
C GLU A 183 0.89 -23.04 -7.69
N ALA A 184 0.38 -21.85 -8.00
CA ALA A 184 -0.25 -21.56 -9.30
C ALA A 184 0.75 -21.19 -10.43
N ARG A 185 2.05 -21.43 -10.23
CA ARG A 185 3.11 -21.25 -11.25
C ARG A 185 3.36 -22.54 -12.00
#